data_AF-A0A9D9CTD4-F1
#
_entry.id   AF-A0A9D9CTD4-F1
#
_cell.length_a   1.000
_cell.length_b   1.000
_cell.length_c   1.000
_cell.angle_alpha   90.00
_cell.angle_beta   90.00
_cell.angle_gamma   90.00
#
_symmetry.space_group_name_H-M   'P 1'
#
loop_
_entity.id
_entity.type
_entity.pdbx_description
1 polymer ?
#
loop_
_entity_poly.entity_id
_entity_poly.type
_entity_poly.pdbx_seq_one_letter_code
_entity_poly.pdbx_strand_id
1 'polypeptide(L)'
;MLYRLILALRHLFYDKGWKKSFQAPVPTVGIGNITVGGTGKTPHTELVLRHLLASDQWAYSELAVLSRGYKRRSRGFQKVPRDGSAQQFGDEPLQLARKFPQVTVAVDKDRVEGARLLTRPEELDGNKKARRCLHRDFPAAQLIVLDDAFQYRRLRCSLDIVLVDYNRPVHKDRLMPWGRLRDLPSRIKKAGIVIITKCPSFLDGWERSRWRQYLGLGAQQKLYFTTLAYGSMESVFPEADIRYTYSKRLVLFTGIANDAPLRSYLSDSYKIVDRIAFPDHHRYT
;
A
#
# COMPACT_ATOMS: atom_id res chain seq x y z
N MET A 1 8.34 -23.65 -13.47
CA MET A 1 9.76 -23.53 -13.06
C MET A 1 10.47 -22.33 -13.67
N LEU A 2 10.26 -22.01 -14.96
CA LEU A 2 10.91 -20.87 -15.64
C LEU A 2 10.76 -19.52 -14.91
N TYR A 3 9.55 -19.14 -14.50
CA TYR A 3 9.31 -17.87 -13.79
C TYR A 3 10.10 -17.76 -12.47
N ARG A 4 10.23 -18.86 -11.73
CA ARG A 4 11.05 -18.93 -10.50
C ARG A 4 12.53 -18.69 -10.80
N LEU A 5 13.05 -19.30 -11.87
CA LEU A 5 14.43 -19.13 -12.29
C LEU A 5 14.71 -17.68 -12.71
N ILE A 6 13.82 -17.07 -13.50
CA ILE A 6 13.93 -15.67 -13.92
C ILE A 6 13.95 -14.75 -12.70
N LEU A 7 13.05 -14.96 -11.73
CA LEU A 7 13.04 -14.19 -10.48
C LEU A 7 14.33 -14.40 -9.68
N ALA A 8 14.79 -15.64 -9.54
CA ALA A 8 16.01 -15.96 -8.79
C ALA A 8 17.25 -15.29 -9.40
N LEU A 9 17.42 -15.38 -10.73
CA LEU A 9 18.51 -14.72 -11.46
C LEU A 9 18.42 -13.19 -11.34
N ARG A 10 17.21 -12.64 -11.48
CA ARG A 10 16.99 -11.20 -11.30
C ARG A 10 17.45 -10.77 -9.90
N HIS A 11 17.06 -11.48 -8.85
CA HIS A 11 17.45 -11.12 -7.48
C HIS A 11 18.93 -11.28 -7.25
N LEU A 12 19.54 -12.36 -7.76
CA LEU A 12 20.97 -12.60 -7.71
C LEU A 12 21.76 -11.42 -8.31
N PHE A 13 21.34 -10.89 -9.46
CA PHE A 13 22.00 -9.73 -10.08
C PHE A 13 21.94 -8.46 -9.23
N TYR A 14 20.85 -8.24 -8.50
CA TYR A 14 20.76 -7.11 -7.57
C TYR A 14 21.54 -7.38 -6.26
N ASP A 15 21.48 -8.60 -5.73
CA ASP A 15 22.17 -8.98 -4.50
C ASP A 15 23.70 -8.97 -4.67
N LYS A 16 24.21 -9.33 -5.87
CA LYS A 16 25.62 -9.22 -6.24
C LYS A 16 26.05 -7.80 -6.66
N GLY A 17 25.14 -6.84 -6.72
CA GLY A 17 25.43 -5.46 -7.14
C GLY A 17 25.68 -5.26 -8.64
N TRP A 18 25.50 -6.28 -9.48
CA TRP A 18 25.64 -6.18 -10.94
C TRP A 18 24.60 -5.25 -11.57
N LYS A 19 23.42 -5.15 -10.95
CA LYS A 19 22.42 -4.13 -11.29
C LYS A 19 22.44 -3.02 -10.25
N LYS A 20 22.54 -1.78 -10.73
CA LYS A 20 22.51 -0.59 -9.87
C LYS A 20 21.15 -0.45 -9.18
N SER A 21 21.19 -0.21 -7.87
CA SER A 21 20.06 0.24 -7.07
C SER A 21 20.33 1.67 -6.63
N PHE A 22 19.35 2.54 -6.81
CA PHE A 22 19.35 3.89 -6.29
C PHE A 22 18.89 3.87 -4.83
N GLN A 23 19.52 4.68 -4.00
CA GLN A 23 19.08 4.97 -2.64
C GLN A 23 18.76 6.46 -2.58
N ALA A 24 17.58 6.80 -2.08
CA ALA A 24 17.21 8.20 -1.92
C ALA A 24 18.14 8.85 -0.88
N PRO A 25 18.43 10.17 -1.01
CA PRO A 25 19.25 10.89 -0.05
C PRO A 25 18.58 11.05 1.32
N VAL A 26 17.29 10.71 1.42
CA VAL A 26 16.49 10.76 2.65
C VAL A 26 15.98 9.37 3.04
N PRO A 27 15.62 9.14 4.32
CA PRO A 27 15.03 7.88 4.76
C PRO A 27 13.79 7.48 3.95
N THR A 28 13.73 6.20 3.61
CA THR A 28 12.64 5.63 2.81
C THR A 28 12.03 4.41 3.49
N VAL A 29 10.70 4.39 3.60
CA VAL A 29 9.94 3.25 4.13
C VAL A 29 9.16 2.59 3.00
N GLY A 30 9.60 1.41 2.58
CA GLY A 30 8.93 0.61 1.56
C GLY A 30 7.82 -0.24 2.15
N ILE A 31 6.59 -0.08 1.66
CA ILE A 31 5.48 -0.95 2.01
C ILE A 31 5.15 -1.80 0.79
N GLY A 32 5.00 -3.10 0.99
CA GLY A 32 4.61 -3.98 -0.11
C GLY A 32 4.20 -5.35 0.35
N ASN A 33 4.00 -6.22 -0.62
CA ASN A 33 3.64 -7.61 -0.40
C ASN A 33 4.40 -8.49 -1.39
N ILE A 34 4.23 -9.81 -1.29
CA ILE A 34 4.76 -10.75 -2.27
C ILE A 34 3.68 -11.54 -3.03
N THR A 35 2.41 -11.19 -2.81
CA THR A 35 1.24 -11.85 -3.41
C THR A 35 0.43 -10.89 -4.30
N VAL A 36 -0.30 -11.41 -5.29
CA VAL A 36 -1.41 -10.68 -5.92
C VAL A 36 -2.61 -10.61 -4.98
N GLY A 37 -3.31 -9.47 -5.05
CA GLY A 37 -4.52 -9.21 -4.28
C GLY A 37 -4.33 -8.19 -3.15
N GLY A 38 -5.44 -7.77 -2.56
CA GLY A 38 -5.45 -6.79 -1.48
C GLY A 38 -4.95 -7.39 -0.17
N THR A 39 -3.67 -7.18 0.17
CA THR A 39 -3.08 -7.54 1.48
C THR A 39 -3.24 -6.43 2.52
N GLY A 40 -3.98 -5.37 2.20
CA GLY A 40 -4.18 -4.21 3.08
C GLY A 40 -3.09 -3.14 2.97
N LYS A 41 -2.40 -2.99 1.82
CA LYS A 41 -1.32 -2.00 1.64
C LYS A 41 -1.76 -0.59 2.01
N THR A 42 -2.83 -0.10 1.39
CA THR A 42 -3.33 1.27 1.61
C THR A 42 -3.60 1.54 3.09
N PRO A 43 -4.38 0.71 3.84
CA PRO A 43 -4.51 0.86 5.28
C PRO A 43 -3.18 0.87 6.07
N HIS A 44 -2.20 0.07 5.67
CA HIS A 44 -0.90 0.04 6.36
C HIS A 44 -0.02 1.24 6.00
N THR A 45 -0.13 1.78 4.78
CA THR A 45 0.45 3.07 4.41
C THR A 45 -0.12 4.17 5.28
N GLU A 46 -1.44 4.22 5.47
CA GLU A 46 -2.06 5.17 6.39
C GLU A 46 -1.59 4.99 7.85
N LEU A 47 -1.49 3.75 8.31
CA LEU A 47 -1.01 3.43 9.66
C LEU A 47 0.41 3.95 9.87
N VAL A 48 1.32 3.72 8.91
CA VAL A 48 2.69 4.23 8.97
C VAL A 48 2.71 5.75 8.98
N LEU A 49 1.92 6.41 8.13
CA LEU A 49 1.84 7.87 8.10
C LEU A 49 1.34 8.43 9.44
N ARG A 50 0.28 7.84 10.03
CA ARG A 50 -0.23 8.24 11.35
C ARG A 50 0.83 8.10 12.43
N HIS A 51 1.59 7.00 12.44
CA HIS A 51 2.67 6.80 13.40
C HIS A 51 3.81 7.81 13.23
N LEU A 52 4.19 8.13 12.00
CA LEU A 52 5.23 9.13 11.74
C LEU A 52 4.77 10.53 12.18
N LEU A 53 3.56 10.93 11.80
CA LEU A 53 2.98 12.23 12.17
C LEU A 53 2.73 12.40 13.67
N ALA A 54 2.53 11.29 14.40
CA ALA A 54 2.37 11.29 15.85
C ALA A 54 3.70 11.16 16.62
N SER A 55 4.83 11.00 15.92
CA SER A 55 6.14 10.82 16.55
C SER A 55 6.88 12.15 16.70
N ASP A 56 7.53 12.38 17.82
CA ASP A 56 8.29 13.62 18.08
C ASP A 56 9.38 13.88 17.02
N GLN A 57 9.96 12.81 16.47
CA GLN A 57 11.03 12.91 15.48
C GLN A 57 10.54 13.35 14.09
N TRP A 58 9.32 12.97 13.69
CA TRP A 58 8.83 13.16 12.32
C TRP A 58 7.56 13.99 12.21
N ALA A 59 6.95 14.40 13.33
CA ALA A 59 5.67 15.14 13.36
C ALA A 59 5.71 16.44 12.54
N TYR A 60 6.86 17.12 12.54
CA TYR A 60 7.08 18.38 11.83
C TYR A 60 7.92 18.21 10.55
N SER A 61 8.14 16.97 10.12
CA SER A 61 8.94 16.70 8.93
C SER A 61 8.11 16.72 7.66
N GLU A 62 8.76 17.07 6.56
CA GLU A 62 8.16 17.05 5.23
C GLU A 62 8.03 15.61 4.72
N LEU A 63 6.91 14.98 5.05
CA LEU A 63 6.63 13.60 4.64
C LEU A 63 6.09 13.58 3.21
N ALA A 64 6.55 12.60 2.44
CA ALA A 64 5.99 12.31 1.13
C ALA A 64 5.58 10.85 0.96
N VAL A 65 4.56 10.60 0.15
CA VAL A 65 4.16 9.28 -0.31
C VAL A 65 4.40 9.17 -1.80
N LEU A 66 5.06 8.10 -2.23
CA LEU A 66 5.22 7.78 -3.64
C LEU A 66 4.52 6.48 -4.00
N SER A 67 3.40 6.59 -4.71
CA SER A 67 2.61 5.46 -5.22
C SER A 67 2.67 5.37 -6.75
N ARG A 68 2.19 4.26 -7.33
CA ARG A 68 2.35 3.95 -8.78
C ARG A 68 1.38 4.78 -9.61
N GLY A 69 0.24 5.07 -9.00
CA GLY A 69 -0.96 5.53 -9.69
C GLY A 69 -1.45 4.43 -10.64
N TYR A 70 -1.89 3.30 -10.09
CA TYR A 70 -2.44 2.20 -10.89
C TYR A 70 -3.65 2.69 -11.71
N LYS A 71 -3.76 2.25 -12.97
CA LYS A 71 -4.83 2.63 -13.93
C LYS A 71 -5.03 4.14 -14.19
N ARG A 72 -4.15 5.01 -13.71
CA ARG A 72 -4.24 6.46 -13.94
C ARG A 72 -4.01 6.84 -15.40
N ARG A 73 -4.62 7.93 -15.87
CA ARG A 73 -4.42 8.50 -17.22
C ARG A 73 -3.18 9.37 -17.34
N SER A 74 -2.81 10.10 -16.28
CA SER A 74 -1.62 10.96 -16.31
C SER A 74 -0.33 10.15 -16.48
N ARG A 75 0.72 10.82 -16.97
CA ARG A 75 2.03 10.19 -17.26
C ARG A 75 3.15 10.95 -16.55
N GLY A 76 4.23 10.23 -16.27
CA GLY A 76 5.38 10.75 -15.53
C GLY A 76 5.04 11.06 -14.07
N PHE A 77 5.94 11.78 -13.43
CA PHE A 77 5.74 12.31 -12.09
C PHE A 77 4.53 13.24 -12.04
N GLN A 78 3.69 13.08 -11.02
CA GLN A 78 2.61 14.00 -10.71
C GLN A 78 2.47 14.10 -9.19
N LYS A 79 2.44 15.32 -8.64
CA LYS A 79 1.86 15.57 -7.33
C LYS A 79 0.35 15.37 -7.42
N VAL A 80 -0.24 14.70 -6.43
CA VAL A 80 -1.67 14.43 -6.37
C VAL A 80 -2.35 15.56 -5.59
N PRO A 81 -3.17 16.40 -6.25
CA PRO A 81 -3.94 17.44 -5.58
C PRO A 81 -5.17 16.82 -4.89
N ARG A 82 -5.66 17.47 -3.83
CA ARG A 82 -6.78 16.96 -3.00
C ARG A 82 -8.12 16.97 -3.74
N ASP A 83 -8.32 18.01 -4.53
CA ASP A 83 -9.44 18.23 -5.45
C ASP A 83 -9.23 17.53 -6.81
N GLY A 84 -8.16 16.75 -6.96
CA GLY A 84 -7.90 15.95 -8.15
C GLY A 84 -8.93 14.85 -8.40
N SER A 85 -8.78 14.18 -9.54
CA SER A 85 -9.63 13.06 -9.94
C SER A 85 -8.90 11.72 -9.87
N ALA A 86 -9.62 10.67 -9.45
CA ALA A 86 -9.10 9.30 -9.43
C ALA A 86 -8.70 8.84 -10.84
N GLN A 87 -9.35 9.35 -11.88
CA GLN A 87 -9.00 9.07 -13.27
C GLN A 87 -7.59 9.57 -13.63
N GLN A 88 -7.19 10.74 -13.11
CA GLN A 88 -5.87 11.32 -13.41
C GLN A 88 -4.77 10.76 -12.52
N PHE A 89 -5.03 10.50 -11.24
CA PHE A 89 -3.98 10.19 -10.26
C PHE A 89 -4.05 8.77 -9.68
N GLY A 90 -5.18 8.08 -9.84
CA GLY A 90 -5.52 6.85 -9.12
C GLY A 90 -6.41 7.17 -7.91
N ASP A 91 -7.24 6.21 -7.52
CA ASP A 91 -8.13 6.28 -6.36
C ASP A 91 -7.36 6.22 -5.03
N GLU A 92 -6.46 5.26 -4.84
CA GLU A 92 -5.69 5.11 -3.60
C GLU A 92 -4.80 6.35 -3.31
N PRO A 93 -4.02 6.89 -4.28
CA PRO A 93 -3.22 8.10 -4.03
C PRO A 93 -4.07 9.34 -3.73
N LEU A 94 -5.23 9.47 -4.40
CA LEU A 94 -6.14 10.58 -4.15
C LEU A 94 -6.79 10.48 -2.75
N GLN A 95 -7.15 9.27 -2.32
CA GLN A 95 -7.63 9.01 -0.96
C GLN A 95 -6.59 9.44 0.08
N LEU A 96 -5.32 9.06 -0.11
CA LEU A 96 -4.22 9.44 0.79
C LEU A 96 -4.03 10.97 0.81
N ALA A 97 -4.03 11.63 -0.35
CA ALA A 97 -3.86 13.09 -0.44
C ALA A 97 -4.97 13.85 0.30
N ARG A 98 -6.22 13.37 0.21
CA ARG A 98 -7.36 13.95 0.93
C ARG A 98 -7.28 13.75 2.43
N LYS A 99 -6.85 12.57 2.87
CA LYS A 99 -6.81 12.18 4.28
C LYS A 99 -5.62 12.79 5.05
N PHE A 100 -4.52 13.03 4.37
CA PHE A 100 -3.28 13.57 4.94
C PHE A 100 -2.88 14.85 4.19
N PRO A 101 -3.60 15.97 4.39
CA PRO A 101 -3.37 17.22 3.65
C PRO A 101 -1.97 17.81 3.86
N GLN A 102 -1.29 17.47 4.96
CA GLN A 102 0.07 17.87 5.29
C GLN A 102 1.15 16.98 4.64
N VAL A 103 0.78 15.87 4.00
CA VAL A 103 1.72 14.93 3.38
C VAL A 103 1.73 15.13 1.86
N THR A 104 2.91 15.27 1.27
CA THR A 104 3.02 15.36 -0.20
C THR A 104 2.81 13.99 -0.82
N VAL A 105 1.65 13.78 -1.46
CA VAL A 105 1.38 12.54 -2.19
C VAL A 105 1.73 12.72 -3.66
N ALA A 106 2.53 11.80 -4.21
CA ALA A 106 2.94 11.80 -5.60
C ALA A 106 2.81 10.42 -6.24
N VAL A 107 2.69 10.43 -7.57
CA VAL A 107 2.62 9.23 -8.40
C VAL A 107 3.64 9.24 -9.54
N ASP A 108 4.36 8.14 -9.69
CA ASP A 108 5.29 7.91 -10.80
C ASP A 108 5.30 6.41 -11.16
N LYS A 109 5.60 6.03 -12.40
CA LYS A 109 5.92 4.63 -12.71
C LYS A 109 7.39 4.31 -12.42
N ASP A 110 8.29 5.27 -12.56
CA ASP A 110 9.68 5.12 -12.17
C ASP A 110 9.88 5.68 -10.75
N ARG A 111 10.06 4.78 -9.77
CA ARG A 111 10.25 5.17 -8.38
C ARG A 111 11.54 5.91 -8.12
N VAL A 112 12.56 5.68 -8.95
CA VAL A 112 13.85 6.38 -8.81
C VAL A 112 13.65 7.84 -9.20
N GLU A 113 12.99 8.08 -10.33
CA GLU A 113 12.64 9.44 -10.77
C GLU A 113 11.73 10.12 -9.74
N GLY A 114 10.65 9.47 -9.33
CA GLY A 114 9.72 10.05 -8.37
C GLY A 114 10.35 10.34 -7.01
N ALA A 115 11.19 9.44 -6.47
CA ALA A 115 11.87 9.68 -5.20
C ALA A 115 12.87 10.84 -5.31
N ARG A 116 13.60 10.93 -6.43
CA ARG A 116 14.53 12.02 -6.70
C ARG A 116 13.81 13.37 -6.77
N LEU A 117 12.70 13.44 -7.52
CA LEU A 117 11.91 14.67 -7.66
C LEU A 117 11.20 15.07 -6.36
N LEU A 118 10.82 14.11 -5.51
CA LEU A 118 10.31 14.41 -4.17
C LEU A 118 11.38 15.02 -3.27
N THR A 119 12.63 14.57 -3.38
CA THR A 119 13.75 15.13 -2.58
C THR A 119 14.33 16.42 -3.14
N ARG A 120 14.11 16.68 -4.43
CA ARG A 120 14.67 17.81 -5.18
C ARG A 120 13.62 18.40 -6.12
N PRO A 121 12.55 19.01 -5.59
CA PRO A 121 11.48 19.58 -6.40
C PRO A 121 11.97 20.61 -7.42
N GLU A 122 13.08 21.30 -7.15
CA GLU A 122 13.74 22.24 -8.07
C GLU A 122 14.17 21.58 -9.40
N GLU A 123 14.43 20.27 -9.42
CA GLU A 123 14.78 19.55 -10.64
C GLU A 123 13.58 19.33 -11.58
N LEU A 124 12.35 19.61 -11.13
CA LEU A 124 11.15 19.49 -11.96
C LEU A 124 11.29 20.34 -13.23
N ASP A 125 11.83 21.57 -13.14
CA ASP A 125 11.92 22.52 -14.26
C ASP A 125 12.85 22.08 -15.39
N GLY A 126 13.93 21.38 -15.02
CA GLY A 126 14.88 20.80 -15.97
C GLY A 126 14.40 19.51 -16.62
N ASN A 127 13.45 18.77 -16.02
CA ASN A 127 13.05 17.46 -16.49
C ASN A 127 11.86 17.51 -17.46
N LYS A 128 12.11 17.24 -18.75
CA LYS A 128 11.09 17.20 -19.83
C LYS A 128 9.87 16.34 -19.50
N LYS A 129 10.03 15.23 -18.75
CA LYS A 129 8.91 14.36 -18.34
C LYS A 129 8.11 14.95 -17.20
N ALA A 130 8.77 15.66 -16.29
CA ALA A 130 8.16 16.28 -15.11
C ALA A 130 7.51 17.64 -15.40
N ARG A 131 7.79 18.26 -16.56
CA ARG A 131 7.05 19.45 -17.06
C ARG A 131 5.55 19.24 -17.21
N ARG A 132 5.11 17.99 -17.33
CA ARG A 132 3.68 17.63 -17.37
C ARG A 132 3.03 17.59 -15.99
N CYS A 133 3.80 17.76 -14.92
CA CYS A 133 3.27 17.85 -13.57
C CYS A 133 2.49 19.15 -13.43
N LEU A 134 1.21 19.06 -13.10
CA LEU A 134 0.33 20.23 -13.00
C LEU A 134 0.60 21.03 -11.71
N HIS A 135 0.86 20.33 -10.59
CA HIS A 135 1.06 20.93 -9.28
C HIS A 135 2.51 20.74 -8.84
N ARG A 136 3.33 21.77 -9.03
CA ARG A 136 4.79 21.66 -8.94
C ARG A 136 5.37 22.24 -7.65
N ASP A 137 4.57 23.03 -6.96
CA ASP A 137 4.92 23.60 -5.67
C ASP A 137 4.67 22.58 -4.55
N PHE A 138 5.75 22.16 -3.90
CA PHE A 138 5.76 21.35 -2.69
C PHE A 138 7.17 21.36 -2.07
N PRO A 139 7.29 21.22 -0.74
CA PRO A 139 8.57 21.19 -0.07
C PRO A 139 9.35 19.91 -0.39
N ALA A 140 10.68 19.99 -0.28
CA ALA A 140 11.56 18.82 -0.43
C ALA A 140 11.29 17.80 0.69
N ALA A 141 11.02 16.55 0.32
CA ALA A 141 10.69 15.50 1.26
C ALA A 141 11.88 15.15 2.16
N GLN A 142 11.65 15.06 3.47
CA GLN A 142 12.60 14.60 4.48
C GLN A 142 12.46 13.11 4.79
N LEU A 143 11.30 12.51 4.47
CA LEU A 143 11.08 11.06 4.52
C LEU A 143 10.07 10.66 3.44
N ILE A 144 10.34 9.55 2.74
CA ILE A 144 9.43 9.04 1.70
C ILE A 144 8.87 7.67 2.09
N VAL A 145 7.55 7.56 2.14
CA VAL A 145 6.82 6.29 2.22
C VAL A 145 6.49 5.81 0.81
N LEU A 146 6.97 4.62 0.46
CA LEU A 146 6.81 4.04 -0.86
C LEU A 146 5.72 2.97 -0.84
N ASP A 147 4.65 3.22 -1.59
CA ASP A 147 3.54 2.28 -1.71
C ASP A 147 3.77 1.28 -2.87
N ASP A 148 3.61 0.00 -2.54
CA ASP A 148 3.85 -1.18 -3.39
C ASP A 148 5.25 -1.23 -4.02
N ALA A 149 6.29 -0.99 -3.22
CA ALA A 149 7.67 -0.89 -3.70
C ALA A 149 8.55 -2.13 -3.45
N PHE A 150 8.05 -3.15 -2.75
CA PHE A 150 8.88 -4.28 -2.32
C PHE A 150 9.53 -5.07 -3.47
N GLN A 151 8.88 -5.16 -4.63
CA GLN A 151 9.44 -5.80 -5.83
C GLN A 151 10.31 -4.85 -6.69
N TYR A 152 10.35 -3.55 -6.36
CA TYR A 152 11.03 -2.52 -7.14
C TYR A 152 12.52 -2.38 -6.75
N ARG A 153 13.30 -3.40 -7.09
CA ARG A 153 14.74 -3.50 -6.74
C ARG A 153 15.64 -2.35 -7.24
N ARG A 154 15.19 -1.53 -8.20
CA ARG A 154 15.93 -0.34 -8.67
C ARG A 154 15.98 0.76 -7.62
N LEU A 155 15.07 0.77 -6.64
CA LEU A 155 15.09 1.66 -5.49
C LEU A 155 15.28 0.82 -4.22
N ARG A 156 16.28 1.15 -3.42
CA ARG A 156 16.53 0.51 -2.13
C ARG A 156 15.92 1.37 -1.04
N CYS A 157 14.99 0.80 -0.28
CA CYS A 157 14.42 1.45 0.89
C CYS A 157 15.39 1.36 2.09
N SER A 158 15.33 2.33 2.98
CA SER A 158 16.02 2.26 4.28
C SER A 158 15.38 1.21 5.18
N LEU A 159 14.05 1.08 5.12
CA LEU A 159 13.27 0.07 5.82
C LEU A 159 12.21 -0.51 4.89
N ASP A 160 12.17 -1.84 4.76
CA ASP A 160 11.09 -2.53 4.06
C ASP A 160 10.13 -3.18 5.08
N ILE A 161 8.83 -2.93 4.88
CA ILE A 161 7.68 -3.52 5.56
C ILE A 161 6.94 -4.42 4.57
N VAL A 162 6.86 -5.72 4.89
CA VAL A 162 6.16 -6.69 4.05
C VAL A 162 4.88 -7.18 4.71
N LEU A 163 3.79 -7.07 3.95
CA LEU A 163 2.47 -7.55 4.34
C LEU A 163 2.25 -8.98 3.84
N VAL A 164 1.77 -9.84 4.74
CA VAL A 164 1.39 -11.24 4.45
C VAL A 164 -0.04 -11.46 4.95
N ASP A 165 -0.95 -11.90 4.08
CA ASP A 165 -2.33 -12.18 4.48
C ASP A 165 -2.39 -13.47 5.31
N TYR A 166 -2.93 -13.40 6.53
CA TYR A 166 -3.09 -14.54 7.45
C TYR A 166 -3.80 -15.71 6.77
N ASN A 167 -4.83 -15.41 5.98
CA ASN A 167 -5.69 -16.41 5.34
C ASN A 167 -5.06 -17.01 4.06
N ARG A 168 -3.91 -16.50 3.64
CA ARG A 168 -3.19 -16.93 2.43
C ARG A 168 -1.69 -17.06 2.73
N PRO A 169 -1.30 -18.02 3.58
CA PRO A 169 0.07 -18.19 3.98
C PRO A 169 0.97 -18.49 2.78
N VAL A 170 2.07 -17.73 2.68
CA VAL A 170 3.04 -17.79 1.57
C VAL A 170 3.60 -19.19 1.35
N HIS A 171 3.86 -19.95 2.41
CA HIS A 171 4.44 -21.29 2.33
C HIS A 171 3.48 -22.33 1.72
N LYS A 172 2.18 -22.05 1.66
CA LYS A 172 1.17 -22.90 0.99
C LYS A 172 0.83 -22.43 -0.42
N ASP A 173 1.36 -21.29 -0.85
CA ASP A 173 1.05 -20.69 -2.15
C ASP A 173 2.15 -20.99 -3.19
N ARG A 174 1.83 -20.76 -4.46
CA ARG A 174 2.71 -21.00 -5.60
C ARG A 174 2.98 -19.70 -6.35
N LEU A 175 4.07 -19.69 -7.10
CA LEU A 175 4.38 -18.58 -8.00
C LEU A 175 3.38 -18.51 -9.15
N MET A 176 3.08 -17.28 -9.58
CA MET A 176 2.25 -17.05 -10.76
C MET A 176 2.79 -17.81 -11.99
N PRO A 177 1.90 -18.29 -12.89
CA PRO A 177 0.44 -18.18 -12.85
C PRO A 177 -0.28 -19.21 -11.95
N TRP A 178 0.45 -20.16 -11.36
CA TRP A 178 -0.13 -21.31 -10.62
C TRP A 178 -0.59 -20.99 -9.19
N GLY A 179 -0.34 -19.79 -8.73
CA GLY A 179 -0.70 -19.29 -7.41
C GLY A 179 -0.58 -17.78 -7.39
N ARG A 180 -0.57 -17.18 -6.19
CA ARG A 180 -0.62 -15.72 -6.07
C ARG A 180 0.74 -15.08 -5.87
N LEU A 181 1.81 -15.85 -5.66
CA LEU A 181 3.12 -15.28 -5.38
C LEU A 181 3.69 -14.56 -6.61
N ARG A 182 3.92 -13.25 -6.46
CA ARG A 182 4.58 -12.35 -7.41
C ARG A 182 6.09 -12.38 -7.28
N ASP A 183 6.58 -12.88 -6.16
CA ASP A 183 8.00 -12.92 -5.86
C ASP A 183 8.36 -14.17 -5.02
N LEU A 184 9.65 -14.45 -4.88
CA LEU A 184 10.15 -15.58 -4.11
C LEU A 184 9.86 -15.38 -2.61
N PRO A 185 9.32 -16.39 -1.90
CA PRO A 185 9.10 -16.32 -0.45
C PRO A 185 10.33 -15.89 0.36
N SER A 186 11.53 -16.29 -0.08
CA SER A 186 12.80 -15.94 0.57
C SER A 186 13.06 -14.44 0.64
N ARG A 187 12.40 -13.63 -0.20
CA ARG A 187 12.51 -12.17 -0.17
C ARG A 187 12.04 -11.57 1.15
N ILE A 188 11.07 -12.20 1.83
CA ILE A 188 10.57 -11.74 3.14
C ILE A 188 11.71 -11.59 4.16
N LYS A 189 12.75 -12.42 4.07
CA LYS A 189 13.93 -12.35 4.95
C LYS A 189 14.74 -11.05 4.81
N LYS A 190 14.51 -10.27 3.76
CA LYS A 190 15.15 -8.95 3.55
C LYS A 190 14.35 -7.79 4.17
N ALA A 191 13.10 -8.03 4.58
CA ALA A 191 12.28 -7.01 5.21
C ALA A 191 12.74 -6.76 6.65
N GLY A 192 12.74 -5.50 7.10
CA GLY A 192 12.98 -5.20 8.52
C GLY A 192 11.75 -5.52 9.38
N ILE A 193 10.57 -5.32 8.80
CA ILE A 193 9.28 -5.58 9.46
C ILE A 193 8.44 -6.48 8.57
N VAL A 194 7.79 -7.47 9.19
CA VAL A 194 6.76 -8.29 8.57
C VAL A 194 5.47 -8.10 9.35
N ILE A 195 4.37 -7.86 8.66
CA ILE A 195 3.05 -7.72 9.25
C ILE A 195 2.15 -8.80 8.66
N ILE A 196 1.63 -9.66 9.54
CA ILE A 196 0.58 -10.60 9.18
C ILE A 196 -0.75 -9.85 9.26
N THR A 197 -1.41 -9.68 8.12
CA THR A 197 -2.63 -8.87 7.99
C THR A 197 -3.87 -9.74 7.98
N LYS A 198 -5.04 -9.13 8.29
CA LYS A 198 -6.33 -9.83 8.34
C LYS A 198 -6.33 -11.03 9.30
N CYS A 199 -5.63 -10.86 10.41
CA CYS A 199 -5.65 -11.82 11.50
C CYS A 199 -7.05 -11.88 12.11
N PRO A 200 -7.42 -13.01 12.75
CA PRO A 200 -8.55 -13.04 13.66
C PRO A 200 -8.36 -12.03 14.81
N SER A 201 -9.46 -11.68 15.48
CA SER A 201 -9.45 -10.77 16.64
C SER A 201 -8.57 -11.27 17.78
N PHE A 202 -8.45 -12.59 17.93
CA PHE A 202 -7.58 -13.24 18.88
C PHE A 202 -6.56 -14.13 18.17
N LEU A 203 -5.30 -14.02 18.59
CA LEU A 203 -4.20 -14.89 18.16
C LEU A 203 -3.36 -15.25 19.38
N ASP A 204 -3.22 -16.55 19.63
CA ASP A 204 -2.43 -17.06 20.75
C ASP A 204 -0.91 -16.94 20.50
N GLY A 205 -0.11 -17.19 21.55
CA GLY A 205 1.35 -17.12 21.45
C GLY A 205 1.96 -18.19 20.54
N TRP A 206 1.31 -19.35 20.43
CA TRP A 206 1.79 -20.48 19.63
C TRP A 206 1.65 -20.20 18.14
N GLU A 207 0.50 -19.69 17.71
CA GLU A 207 0.25 -19.25 16.34
C GLU A 207 1.23 -18.15 15.92
N ARG A 208 1.47 -17.17 16.79
CA ARG A 208 2.45 -16.09 16.51
C ARG A 208 3.85 -16.64 16.30
N SER A 209 4.26 -17.59 17.14
CA SER A 209 5.56 -18.26 17.06
C SER A 209 5.68 -19.11 15.79
N ARG A 210 4.60 -19.81 15.44
CA ARG A 210 4.47 -20.63 14.24
C ARG A 210 4.61 -19.79 12.97
N TRP A 211 4.01 -18.60 12.91
CA TRP A 211 4.20 -17.67 11.79
C TRP A 211 5.65 -17.22 11.60
N ARG A 212 6.35 -16.93 12.71
CA ARG A 212 7.78 -16.59 12.67
C ARG A 212 8.62 -17.72 12.06
N GLN A 213 8.35 -18.96 12.48
CA GLN A 213 9.03 -20.15 11.94
C GLN A 213 8.70 -20.37 10.46
N TYR A 214 7.43 -20.25 10.07
CA TYR A 214 6.97 -20.44 8.69
C TYR A 214 7.56 -19.46 7.68
N LEU A 215 7.81 -18.24 8.12
CA LEU A 215 8.46 -17.22 7.29
C LEU A 215 9.99 -17.27 7.42
N GLY A 216 10.53 -18.06 8.36
CA GLY A 216 11.95 -18.17 8.63
C GLY A 216 12.58 -16.84 9.00
N LEU A 217 11.91 -16.05 9.86
CA LEU A 217 12.36 -14.71 10.22
C LEU A 217 13.46 -14.77 11.28
N GLY A 218 14.50 -13.95 11.09
CA GLY A 218 15.56 -13.78 12.07
C GLY A 218 15.12 -12.99 13.31
N ALA A 219 15.89 -13.07 14.39
CA ALA A 219 15.61 -12.37 15.65
C ALA A 219 15.53 -10.84 15.50
N GLN A 220 16.31 -10.27 14.59
CA GLN A 220 16.35 -8.83 14.31
C GLN A 220 15.10 -8.32 13.57
N GLN A 221 14.36 -9.19 12.88
CA GLN A 221 13.16 -8.79 12.17
C GLN A 221 11.97 -8.68 13.13
N LYS A 222 11.20 -7.60 13.01
CA LYS A 222 9.97 -7.42 13.78
C LYS A 222 8.80 -8.11 13.06
N LEU A 223 7.99 -8.81 13.85
CA LEU A 223 6.78 -9.49 13.37
C LEU A 223 5.58 -8.92 14.11
N TYR A 224 4.65 -8.33 13.38
CA TYR A 224 3.40 -7.79 13.91
C TYR A 224 2.20 -8.51 13.28
N PHE A 225 1.05 -8.36 13.94
CA PHE A 225 -0.21 -8.96 13.53
C PHE A 225 -1.27 -7.86 13.56
N THR A 226 -2.04 -7.74 12.48
CA THR A 226 -3.12 -6.75 12.38
C THR A 226 -4.43 -7.42 12.02
N THR A 227 -5.50 -6.98 12.68
CA THR A 227 -6.88 -7.34 12.36
C THR A 227 -7.59 -6.19 11.66
N LEU A 228 -8.68 -6.48 10.96
CA LEU A 228 -9.54 -5.46 10.37
C LEU A 228 -10.56 -5.02 11.41
N ALA A 229 -10.61 -3.71 11.66
CA ALA A 229 -11.67 -3.07 12.43
C ALA A 229 -12.46 -2.16 11.48
N TYR A 230 -13.77 -2.36 11.40
CA TYR A 230 -14.67 -1.51 10.64
C TYR A 230 -15.11 -0.32 11.50
N GLY A 231 -15.18 0.87 10.89
CA GLY A 231 -15.69 2.07 11.55
C GLY A 231 -17.21 2.02 11.75
N SER A 232 -17.72 3.02 12.47
CA SER A 232 -19.15 3.32 12.50
C SER A 232 -19.65 3.71 11.10
N MET A 233 -20.96 3.54 10.86
CA MET A 233 -21.56 4.05 9.63
C MET A 233 -21.49 5.57 9.60
N GLU A 234 -20.99 6.10 8.49
CA GLU A 234 -20.93 7.53 8.21
C GLU A 234 -21.78 7.84 6.99
N SER A 235 -22.39 9.02 6.98
CA SER A 235 -23.11 9.46 5.80
C SER A 235 -22.12 9.79 4.67
N VAL A 236 -22.45 9.36 3.46
CA VAL A 236 -21.74 9.76 2.24
C VAL A 236 -22.03 11.22 1.88
N PHE A 237 -23.26 11.69 2.15
CA PHE A 237 -23.71 13.05 1.82
C PHE A 237 -24.05 13.82 3.10
N PRO A 238 -23.64 15.09 3.23
CA PRO A 238 -23.93 15.90 4.42
C PRO A 238 -25.42 15.98 4.77
N GLU A 239 -26.30 15.90 3.76
CA GLU A 239 -27.75 16.06 3.89
C GLU A 239 -28.49 14.76 4.25
N ALA A 240 -27.78 13.65 4.48
CA ALA A 240 -28.46 12.40 4.75
C ALA A 240 -29.17 12.41 6.11
N ASP A 241 -30.36 11.83 6.10
CA ASP A 241 -31.15 11.66 7.31
C ASP A 241 -30.52 10.60 8.22
N ILE A 242 -30.02 11.06 9.37
CA ILE A 242 -29.38 10.22 10.40
C ILE A 242 -30.26 9.05 10.83
N ARG A 243 -31.60 9.15 10.71
CA ARG A 243 -32.52 8.09 11.11
C ARG A 243 -32.28 6.77 10.36
N TYR A 244 -31.75 6.83 9.14
CA TYR A 244 -31.43 5.62 8.37
C TYR A 244 -30.30 4.80 8.99
N THR A 245 -29.46 5.39 9.84
CA THR A 245 -28.41 4.64 10.56
C THR A 245 -28.98 3.62 11.56
N TYR A 246 -30.23 3.81 12.01
CA TYR A 246 -30.93 2.85 12.87
C TYR A 246 -31.59 1.70 12.11
N SER A 247 -31.63 1.76 10.77
CA SER A 247 -32.20 0.69 9.96
C SER A 247 -31.43 -0.62 10.16
N LYS A 248 -32.16 -1.71 10.40
CA LYS A 248 -31.59 -3.07 10.43
C LYS A 248 -31.54 -3.72 9.05
N ARG A 249 -31.90 -3.00 7.99
CA ARG A 249 -31.91 -3.48 6.61
C ARG A 249 -31.00 -2.61 5.77
N LEU A 250 -30.14 -3.24 4.96
CA LEU A 250 -29.21 -2.53 4.09
C LEU A 250 -29.18 -3.12 2.68
N VAL A 251 -29.03 -2.25 1.69
CA VAL A 251 -28.56 -2.63 0.35
C VAL A 251 -27.06 -2.47 0.35
N LEU A 252 -26.32 -3.54 0.07
CA LEU A 252 -24.87 -3.51 0.07
C LEU A 252 -24.35 -3.21 -1.34
N PHE A 253 -23.66 -2.08 -1.47
CA PHE A 253 -22.98 -1.69 -2.69
C PHE A 253 -21.46 -1.79 -2.49
N THR A 254 -20.75 -2.50 -3.38
CA THR A 254 -19.29 -2.68 -3.29
C THR A 254 -18.62 -2.66 -4.66
N GLY A 255 -17.39 -2.15 -4.72
CA GLY A 255 -16.50 -2.26 -5.89
C GLY A 255 -15.07 -2.55 -5.47
N ILE A 256 -14.91 -3.66 -4.76
CA ILE A 256 -13.64 -4.15 -4.22
C ILE A 256 -13.43 -5.60 -4.65
N ALA A 257 -12.17 -6.06 -4.67
CA ALA A 257 -11.84 -7.41 -5.12
C ALA A 257 -12.49 -8.56 -4.31
N ASN A 258 -12.80 -8.36 -3.03
CA ASN A 258 -13.47 -9.35 -2.18
C ASN A 258 -14.24 -8.67 -1.05
N ASP A 259 -15.57 -8.69 -1.13
CA ASP A 259 -16.48 -8.13 -0.13
C ASP A 259 -16.91 -9.12 0.97
N ALA A 260 -16.50 -10.40 0.89
CA ALA A 260 -16.94 -11.41 1.84
C ALA A 260 -16.65 -11.05 3.31
N PRO A 261 -15.49 -10.48 3.68
CA PRO A 261 -15.23 -10.04 5.06
C PRO A 261 -16.20 -8.94 5.52
N LEU A 262 -16.51 -7.98 4.64
CA LEU A 262 -17.46 -6.90 4.95
C LEU A 262 -18.87 -7.45 5.12
N ARG A 263 -19.28 -8.38 4.25
CA ARG A 263 -20.58 -9.06 4.37
C ARG A 263 -20.72 -9.79 5.69
N SER A 264 -19.71 -10.59 6.05
CA SER A 264 -19.69 -11.30 7.33
C SER A 264 -19.85 -10.35 8.50
N TYR A 265 -19.09 -9.26 8.52
CA TYR A 265 -19.17 -8.24 9.58
C TYR A 265 -20.56 -7.58 9.66
N LEU A 266 -21.14 -7.20 8.51
CA LEU A 266 -22.44 -6.54 8.47
C LEU A 266 -23.59 -7.48 8.84
N SER A 267 -23.49 -8.77 8.50
CA SER A 267 -24.53 -9.77 8.80
C SER A 267 -24.78 -9.98 10.29
N ASP A 268 -23.80 -9.66 11.15
CA ASP A 268 -23.97 -9.75 12.61
C ASP A 268 -24.95 -8.69 13.15
N SER A 269 -25.14 -7.57 12.43
CA SER A 269 -25.94 -6.42 12.89
C SER A 269 -27.08 -6.02 11.95
N TYR A 270 -27.05 -6.45 10.68
CA TYR A 270 -27.96 -6.02 9.63
C TYR A 270 -28.41 -7.17 8.73
N LYS A 271 -29.65 -7.09 8.27
CA LYS A 271 -30.18 -7.88 7.15
C LYS A 271 -29.80 -7.23 5.83
N ILE A 272 -28.88 -7.85 5.09
CA ILE A 272 -28.53 -7.46 3.72
C ILE A 272 -29.70 -7.85 2.81
N VAL A 273 -30.49 -6.88 2.34
CA VAL A 273 -31.69 -7.15 1.51
C VAL A 273 -31.36 -7.29 0.03
N ASP A 274 -30.29 -6.64 -0.42
CA ASP A 274 -29.82 -6.70 -1.79
C ASP A 274 -28.32 -6.44 -1.83
N ARG A 275 -27.66 -6.91 -2.90
CA ARG A 275 -26.21 -6.82 -3.09
C ARG A 275 -25.89 -6.43 -4.52
N ILE A 276 -25.24 -5.29 -4.65
CA ILE A 276 -24.71 -4.77 -5.91
C ILE A 276 -23.19 -4.79 -5.83
N ALA A 277 -22.56 -5.71 -6.57
CA ALA A 277 -21.12 -5.92 -6.54
C ALA A 277 -20.47 -5.60 -7.89
N PHE A 278 -19.45 -4.76 -7.87
CA PHE A 278 -18.68 -4.34 -9.03
C PHE A 278 -17.23 -4.84 -8.96
N PRO A 279 -16.52 -4.91 -10.10
CA PRO A 279 -15.09 -5.18 -10.13
C PRO A 279 -14.27 -4.14 -9.37
N ASP A 280 -13.07 -4.53 -8.95
CA ASP A 280 -12.12 -3.64 -8.29
C ASP A 280 -11.73 -2.45 -9.18
N HIS A 281 -11.73 -1.25 -8.60
CA HIS A 281 -11.55 0.02 -9.30
C HIS A 281 -12.63 0.34 -10.36
N HIS A 282 -13.89 -0.06 -10.12
CA HIS A 282 -15.02 0.34 -10.95
C HIS A 282 -15.22 1.86 -10.97
N ARG A 283 -15.64 2.42 -12.11
CA ARG A 283 -15.78 3.89 -12.30
C ARG A 283 -17.14 4.45 -11.92
N TYR A 284 -18.14 3.59 -11.74
CA TYR A 284 -19.52 3.96 -11.37
C TYR A 284 -20.11 5.03 -12.29
N THR A 285 -19.82 4.91 -13.59
CA THR A 285 -20.34 5.75 -14.68
C THR A 285 -21.47 5.07 -15.40
#